data_AF-A0A9N7Q7E9-F1
#
_entry.id   AF-A0A9N7Q7E9-F1
#
_cell.length_a   1.000
_cell.length_b   1.000
_cell.length_c   1.000
_cell.angle_alpha   90.00
_cell.angle_beta   90.00
_cell.angle_gamma   90.00
#
_symmetry.space_group_name_H-M   'P 1'
#
loop_
_entity.id
_entity.type
_entity.pdbx_description
1 polymer ?
#
loop_
_entity_poly.entity_id
_entity_poly.type
_entity_poly.pdbx_seq_one_letter_code
_entity_poly.pdbx_strand_id
1 'polypeptide(L)'
;MSQIPQIGSFDQLSVERAVHWLSRTGVRSPLSVERIKQWVKQFQAPEEKTLAWLILRNLIFRTNEQLQSSMRQALKQATIHFVDQLGLRENVAWNDALKRHAGLTFYCGPPSLPTFGLPTQPGKSGDLIARLINQRYGIDKQYPSDVKVLPPDERFIVVDDGTYTGVQLANFLRGWDIDFSHGRVAIAVAMAHKTACEHLKKEFPNVPLIYGELLTADMCFQSLSQKWIETGQWSYEKSPLEVYDDVHKRNQPFANGNGGNGYGNIGALVAFEHGVPDDSIQLLWDVSPSWKPLVER
;
A
#
# COMPACT_ATOMS: atom_id res chain seq x y z
N MET A 1 45.30 -23.05 8.91
CA MET A 1 44.89 -21.84 8.17
C MET A 1 43.62 -22.17 7.42
N SER A 2 42.47 -21.89 8.04
CA SER A 2 41.16 -22.11 7.44
C SER A 2 40.82 -20.87 6.62
N GLN A 3 40.65 -21.05 5.31
CA GLN A 3 40.15 -20.00 4.44
C GLN A 3 38.68 -19.75 4.79
N ILE A 4 38.42 -18.62 5.44
CA ILE A 4 37.07 -18.07 5.56
C ILE A 4 36.62 -17.76 4.12
N PRO A 5 35.49 -18.31 3.64
CA PRO A 5 34.99 -18.00 2.31
C PRO A 5 34.75 -16.49 2.21
N GLN A 6 35.34 -15.85 1.21
CA GLN A 6 34.98 -14.48 0.86
C GLN A 6 33.47 -14.44 0.60
N ILE A 7 32.75 -13.70 1.45
CA ILE A 7 31.35 -13.36 1.25
C ILE A 7 31.27 -12.68 -0.13
N GLY A 8 30.53 -13.32 -1.04
CA GLY A 8 30.53 -12.98 -2.46
C GLY A 8 30.21 -11.50 -2.69
N SER A 9 31.04 -10.85 -3.50
CA SER A 9 30.82 -9.50 -4.01
C SER A 9 29.40 -9.35 -4.55
N PHE A 10 28.76 -8.19 -4.31
CA PHE A 10 27.47 -7.85 -4.88
C PHE A 10 27.40 -8.12 -6.39
N ASP A 11 26.60 -9.11 -6.80
CA ASP A 11 26.38 -9.44 -8.20
C ASP A 11 25.26 -8.58 -8.79
N GLN A 12 25.63 -7.37 -9.22
CA GLN A 12 24.72 -6.43 -9.86
C GLN A 12 24.02 -7.03 -11.08
N LEU A 13 24.73 -7.83 -11.89
CA LEU A 13 24.16 -8.44 -13.09
C LEU A 13 23.04 -9.41 -12.75
N SER A 14 23.18 -10.19 -11.68
CA SER A 14 22.11 -11.05 -11.17
C SER A 14 20.90 -10.25 -10.68
N VAL A 15 21.13 -9.11 -10.00
CA VAL A 15 20.04 -8.22 -9.56
C VAL A 15 19.30 -7.63 -10.76
N GLU A 16 20.01 -7.10 -11.75
CA GLU A 16 19.43 -6.57 -12.98
C GLU A 16 18.62 -7.61 -13.74
N ARG A 17 19.16 -8.83 -13.88
CA ARG A 17 18.46 -9.95 -14.51
C ARG A 17 17.17 -10.29 -13.78
N ALA A 18 17.20 -10.36 -12.45
CA ALA A 18 16.01 -10.63 -11.64
C ALA A 18 14.94 -9.54 -11.83
N VAL A 19 15.34 -8.26 -11.78
CA VAL A 19 14.43 -7.12 -11.98
C VAL A 19 13.81 -7.16 -13.39
N HIS A 20 14.61 -7.35 -14.43
CA HIS A 20 14.10 -7.47 -15.80
C HIS A 20 13.18 -8.66 -15.99
N TRP A 21 13.48 -9.80 -15.36
CA TRP A 21 12.66 -10.99 -15.46
C TRP A 21 11.27 -10.78 -14.86
N LEU A 22 11.17 -10.09 -13.71
CA LEU A 22 9.89 -9.73 -13.09
C LEU A 22 8.98 -8.86 -13.99
N SER A 23 9.57 -7.99 -14.80
CA SER A 23 8.81 -7.22 -15.80
C SER A 23 8.42 -8.06 -17.01
N ARG A 24 9.34 -8.90 -17.52
CA ARG A 24 9.11 -9.72 -18.72
C ARG A 24 8.08 -10.84 -18.52
N THR A 25 7.98 -11.38 -17.32
CA THR A 25 7.00 -12.43 -16.97
C THR A 25 5.62 -11.86 -16.63
N GLY A 26 5.45 -10.53 -16.66
CA GLY A 26 4.19 -9.87 -16.34
C GLY A 26 3.91 -9.70 -14.84
N VAL A 27 4.78 -10.20 -13.96
CA VAL A 27 4.63 -10.08 -12.50
C VAL A 27 4.55 -8.61 -12.05
N ARG A 28 5.21 -7.71 -12.79
CA ARG A 28 5.14 -6.26 -12.58
C ARG A 28 4.52 -5.49 -13.73
N SER A 29 3.73 -6.12 -14.61
CA SER A 29 3.06 -5.40 -15.70
C SER A 29 2.15 -4.29 -15.13
N PRO A 30 2.10 -3.08 -15.70
CA PRO A 30 2.72 -2.62 -16.95
C PRO A 30 4.14 -2.02 -16.82
N LEU A 31 4.81 -2.17 -15.68
CA LEU A 31 6.16 -1.63 -15.47
C LEU A 31 7.17 -2.35 -16.39
N SER A 32 7.45 -1.71 -17.53
CA SER A 32 8.31 -2.26 -18.57
C SER A 32 9.80 -2.20 -18.22
N VAL A 33 10.59 -3.03 -18.90
CA VAL A 33 12.05 -3.00 -18.80
C VAL A 33 12.60 -1.66 -19.28
N GLU A 34 11.98 -1.07 -20.29
CA GLU A 34 12.34 0.23 -20.85
C GLU A 34 12.13 1.34 -19.82
N ARG A 35 10.99 1.33 -19.10
CA ARG A 35 10.73 2.30 -18.03
C ARG A 35 11.72 2.16 -16.88
N ILE A 36 12.02 0.93 -16.47
CA ILE A 36 13.03 0.64 -15.45
C ILE A 36 14.39 1.20 -15.87
N LYS A 37 14.84 0.91 -17.09
CA LYS A 37 16.12 1.40 -17.61
C LYS A 37 16.17 2.93 -17.70
N GLN A 38 15.07 3.56 -18.10
CA GLN A 38 14.96 5.02 -18.12
C GLN A 38 15.08 5.60 -16.71
N TRP A 39 14.39 5.01 -15.73
CA TRP A 39 14.45 5.47 -14.35
C TRP A 39 15.86 5.33 -13.76
N VAL A 40 16.52 4.17 -13.94
CA VAL A 40 17.91 3.94 -13.49
C VAL A 40 18.90 4.89 -14.15
N LYS A 41 18.71 5.28 -15.41
CA LYS A 41 19.60 6.21 -16.12
C LYS A 41 19.64 7.62 -15.50
N GLN A 42 18.70 7.98 -14.65
CA GLN A 42 18.69 9.27 -13.94
C GLN A 42 19.67 9.29 -12.75
N PHE A 43 20.12 8.10 -12.30
CA PHE A 43 21.18 7.94 -11.30
C PHE A 43 22.54 8.02 -12.01
N GLN A 44 23.40 8.94 -11.57
CA GLN A 44 24.58 9.38 -12.29
C GLN A 44 25.80 8.52 -11.92
N ALA A 45 26.09 8.44 -10.62
CA ALA A 45 27.27 7.76 -10.08
C ALA A 45 27.06 6.23 -9.95
N PRO A 46 28.14 5.43 -9.88
CA PRO A 46 28.03 3.98 -9.68
C PRO A 46 27.21 3.58 -8.45
N GLU A 47 27.46 4.20 -7.30
CA GLU A 47 26.74 3.97 -6.04
C GLU A 47 25.25 4.30 -6.15
N GLU A 48 24.92 5.37 -6.88
CA GLU A 48 23.54 5.76 -7.16
C GLU A 48 22.83 4.72 -8.03
N LYS A 49 23.51 4.15 -9.03
CA LYS A 49 22.96 3.09 -9.89
C LYS A 49 22.77 1.79 -9.11
N THR A 50 23.71 1.42 -8.25
CA THR A 50 23.56 0.28 -7.34
C THR A 50 22.35 0.47 -6.43
N LEU A 51 22.19 1.66 -5.86
CA LEU A 51 21.03 2.02 -5.04
C LEU A 51 19.72 1.85 -5.83
N ALA A 52 19.65 2.37 -7.06
CA ALA A 52 18.48 2.24 -7.92
C ALA A 52 18.09 0.77 -8.15
N TRP A 53 19.07 -0.09 -8.44
CA TRP A 53 18.83 -1.52 -8.65
C TRP A 53 18.38 -2.24 -7.38
N LEU A 54 18.95 -1.89 -6.22
CA LEU A 54 18.54 -2.44 -4.94
C LEU A 54 17.11 -2.01 -4.57
N ILE A 55 16.73 -0.75 -4.82
CA ILE A 55 15.35 -0.27 -4.68
C ILE A 55 14.43 -1.10 -5.58
N LEU A 56 14.73 -1.21 -6.88
CA LEU A 56 13.91 -1.96 -7.84
C LEU A 56 13.81 -3.46 -7.50
N ARG A 57 14.89 -4.05 -6.97
CA ARG A 57 14.90 -5.46 -6.56
C ARG A 57 13.95 -5.73 -5.40
N ASN A 58 13.80 -4.77 -4.51
CA ASN A 58 12.97 -4.85 -3.30
C ASN A 58 11.61 -4.15 -3.46
N LEU A 59 11.34 -3.50 -4.60
CA LEU A 59 10.05 -2.89 -4.91
C LEU A 59 8.92 -3.92 -4.86
N ILE A 60 7.95 -3.68 -3.99
CA ILE A 60 6.71 -4.42 -3.90
C ILE A 60 5.74 -3.78 -4.90
N PHE A 61 5.77 -4.29 -6.13
CA PHE A 61 4.81 -3.89 -7.16
C PHE A 61 3.59 -4.81 -7.12
N ARG A 62 2.39 -4.24 -7.22
CA ARG A 62 1.14 -5.00 -7.33
C ARG A 62 0.34 -4.57 -8.55
N THR A 63 0.05 -5.53 -9.41
CA THR A 63 -0.88 -5.35 -10.53
C THR A 63 -2.31 -5.21 -10.01
N ASN A 64 -3.22 -4.72 -10.85
CA ASN A 64 -4.65 -4.65 -10.53
C ASN A 64 -5.22 -6.03 -10.15
N GLU A 65 -4.78 -7.10 -10.80
CA GLU A 65 -5.22 -8.47 -10.48
C GLU A 65 -4.72 -8.94 -9.11
N GLN A 66 -3.45 -8.65 -8.80
CA GLN A 66 -2.87 -8.99 -7.50
C GLN A 66 -3.54 -8.19 -6.38
N LEU A 67 -3.75 -6.89 -6.59
CA LEU A 67 -4.47 -6.02 -5.67
C LEU A 67 -5.89 -6.53 -5.39
N GLN A 68 -6.62 -6.93 -6.44
CA GLN A 68 -7.95 -7.52 -6.29
C GLN A 68 -7.93 -8.86 -5.54
N SER A 69 -6.89 -9.67 -5.73
CA SER A 69 -6.71 -10.92 -4.98
C SER A 69 -6.50 -10.64 -3.50
N SER A 70 -5.67 -9.65 -3.16
CA SER A 70 -5.44 -9.21 -1.77
C SER A 70 -6.71 -8.60 -1.16
N MET A 71 -7.44 -7.78 -1.93
CA MET A 71 -8.76 -7.27 -1.50
C MET A 71 -9.79 -8.37 -1.26
N ARG A 72 -9.82 -9.41 -2.10
CA ARG A 72 -10.70 -10.56 -1.90
C ARG A 72 -10.45 -11.22 -0.55
N GLN A 73 -9.18 -11.37 -0.17
CA GLN A 73 -8.81 -11.91 1.13
C GLN A 73 -9.30 -11.01 2.26
N ALA A 74 -9.09 -9.69 2.16
CA ALA A 74 -9.57 -8.73 3.15
C ALA A 74 -11.11 -8.78 3.30
N LEU A 75 -11.85 -8.78 2.20
CA LEU A 75 -13.31 -8.88 2.20
C LEU A 75 -13.82 -10.20 2.80
N LYS A 76 -13.16 -11.31 2.46
CA LYS A 76 -13.48 -12.61 3.06
C LYS A 76 -13.34 -12.56 4.59
N GLN A 77 -12.23 -12.02 5.08
CA GLN A 77 -12.01 -11.90 6.52
C GLN A 77 -12.98 -10.92 7.18
N ALA A 78 -13.32 -9.80 6.53
CA ALA A 78 -14.33 -8.87 7.01
C ALA A 78 -15.71 -9.52 7.12
N THR A 79 -16.11 -10.27 6.09
CA THR A 79 -17.37 -11.00 6.10
C THR A 79 -17.40 -12.04 7.21
N ILE A 80 -16.34 -12.83 7.35
CA ILE A 80 -16.21 -13.82 8.43
C ILE A 80 -16.29 -13.13 9.79
N HIS A 81 -15.61 -12.01 9.98
CA HIS A 81 -15.66 -11.25 11.23
C HIS A 81 -17.10 -10.90 11.62
N PHE A 82 -17.89 -10.36 10.69
CA PHE A 82 -19.28 -9.99 10.98
C PHE A 82 -20.22 -11.19 11.16
N VAL A 83 -20.00 -12.27 10.42
CA VAL A 83 -20.76 -13.53 10.60
C VAL A 83 -20.46 -14.18 11.94
N ASP A 84 -19.21 -14.11 12.41
CA ASP A 84 -18.76 -14.65 13.69
C ASP A 84 -19.37 -13.89 14.88
N GLN A 85 -19.54 -12.56 14.74
CA GLN A 85 -20.28 -11.75 15.73
C GLN A 85 -21.73 -12.22 15.93
N LEU A 86 -22.33 -12.87 14.93
CA LEU A 86 -23.68 -13.46 15.00
C LEU A 86 -23.68 -14.94 15.44
N GLY A 87 -22.52 -15.55 15.65
CA GLY A 87 -22.39 -16.97 15.97
C GLY A 87 -22.71 -17.91 14.79
N LEU A 88 -22.64 -17.42 13.54
CA LEU A 88 -23.07 -18.15 12.34
C LEU A 88 -21.91 -18.77 11.53
N ARG A 89 -20.68 -18.72 12.05
CA ARG A 89 -19.46 -19.05 11.30
C ARG A 89 -19.41 -20.47 10.73
N GLU A 90 -19.96 -21.45 11.44
CA GLU A 90 -19.95 -22.86 10.99
C GLU A 90 -21.00 -23.16 9.92
N ASN A 91 -21.99 -22.28 9.77
CA ASN A 91 -23.20 -22.55 8.98
C ASN A 91 -23.28 -21.76 7.68
N VAL A 92 -22.44 -20.73 7.51
CA VAL A 92 -22.53 -19.81 6.37
C VAL A 92 -21.18 -19.61 5.70
N ALA A 93 -21.10 -19.97 4.41
CA ALA A 93 -19.95 -19.61 3.60
C ALA A 93 -19.93 -18.09 3.36
N TRP A 94 -18.74 -17.47 3.40
CA TRP A 94 -18.62 -16.01 3.28
C TRP A 94 -19.26 -15.43 2.00
N ASN A 95 -19.17 -16.13 0.87
CA ASN A 95 -19.81 -15.71 -0.38
C ASN A 95 -21.33 -15.65 -0.26
N ASP A 96 -21.94 -16.55 0.53
CA ASP A 96 -23.39 -16.59 0.73
C ASP A 96 -23.82 -15.47 1.68
N ALA A 97 -23.01 -15.18 2.70
CA ALA A 97 -23.21 -14.04 3.58
C ALA A 97 -23.22 -12.71 2.80
N LEU A 98 -22.26 -12.51 1.87
CA LEU A 98 -22.24 -11.33 1.00
C LEU A 98 -23.50 -11.17 0.14
N LYS A 99 -24.16 -12.28 -0.20
CA LYS A 99 -25.40 -12.32 -0.98
C LYS A 99 -26.68 -12.27 -0.13
N ARG A 100 -26.57 -11.80 1.11
CA ARG A 100 -27.69 -11.66 2.07
C ARG A 100 -28.28 -12.97 2.59
N HIS A 101 -27.65 -14.11 2.35
CA HIS A 101 -28.14 -15.40 2.86
C HIS A 101 -27.91 -15.61 4.36
N ALA A 102 -27.15 -14.72 5.00
CA ALA A 102 -26.95 -14.69 6.46
C ALA A 102 -27.92 -13.76 7.21
N GLY A 103 -28.88 -13.14 6.52
CA GLY A 103 -29.67 -12.04 7.09
C GLY A 103 -28.83 -10.78 7.33
N LEU A 104 -27.68 -10.66 6.66
CA LEU A 104 -26.82 -9.48 6.70
C LEU A 104 -26.81 -8.78 5.34
N THR A 105 -26.92 -7.46 5.36
CA THR A 105 -26.72 -6.63 4.18
C THR A 105 -25.38 -5.92 4.27
N PHE A 106 -24.56 -6.03 3.22
CA PHE A 106 -23.24 -5.43 3.17
C PHE A 106 -23.21 -4.23 2.23
N TYR A 107 -22.64 -3.13 2.71
CA TYR A 107 -22.28 -1.96 1.94
C TYR A 107 -20.77 -1.79 1.94
N CYS A 108 -20.24 -1.14 0.90
CA CYS A 108 -18.85 -0.72 0.88
C CYS A 108 -18.69 0.68 0.35
N GLY A 109 -17.65 1.38 0.80
CA GLY A 109 -17.40 2.74 0.38
C GLY A 109 -15.96 3.19 0.60
N PRO A 110 -15.49 4.17 -0.18
CA PRO A 110 -14.17 4.76 0.03
C PRO A 110 -14.14 5.59 1.33
N PRO A 111 -12.95 5.82 1.92
CA PRO A 111 -12.78 6.74 3.05
C PRO A 111 -12.87 8.20 2.58
N SER A 112 -14.07 8.63 2.16
CA SER A 112 -14.33 10.00 1.71
C SER A 112 -15.43 10.64 2.54
N LEU A 113 -15.17 11.84 3.07
CA LEU A 113 -16.18 12.69 3.68
C LEU A 113 -16.23 14.03 2.94
N PRO A 114 -17.41 14.57 2.60
CA PRO A 114 -17.53 15.91 2.07
C PRO A 114 -17.03 16.94 3.10
N THR A 115 -15.89 17.57 2.79
CA THR A 115 -15.46 18.80 3.46
C THR A 115 -16.44 19.91 3.06
N PHE A 116 -17.08 20.55 4.05
CA PHE A 116 -18.03 21.65 3.90
C PHE A 116 -17.84 22.49 2.62
N GLY A 117 -18.81 22.40 1.70
CA GLY A 117 -18.92 23.28 0.54
C GLY A 117 -18.01 22.97 -0.66
N LEU A 118 -17.14 21.96 -0.58
CA LEU A 118 -16.36 21.47 -1.72
C LEU A 118 -16.71 19.99 -1.94
N PRO A 119 -17.01 19.55 -3.18
CA PRO A 119 -17.05 18.12 -3.46
C PRO A 119 -15.66 17.58 -3.15
N THR A 120 -15.51 16.87 -2.03
CA THR A 120 -14.29 16.12 -1.79
C THR A 120 -14.18 15.12 -2.89
N GLN A 121 -13.15 15.26 -3.71
CA GLN A 121 -12.78 14.18 -4.59
C GLN A 121 -12.51 12.98 -3.68
N PRO A 122 -13.27 11.89 -3.82
CA PRO A 122 -12.90 10.63 -3.21
C PRO A 122 -11.42 10.38 -3.52
N GLY A 123 -10.68 9.75 -2.61
CA GLY A 123 -9.37 9.22 -2.98
C GLY A 123 -9.56 8.39 -4.26
N LYS A 124 -8.89 8.79 -5.36
CA LYS A 124 -9.08 8.15 -6.68
C LYS A 124 -8.91 6.62 -6.56
N SER A 125 -8.03 6.18 -5.67
CA SER A 125 -7.79 4.78 -5.30
C SER A 125 -8.99 4.14 -4.60
N GLY A 126 -9.48 4.68 -3.49
CA GLY A 126 -10.58 4.11 -2.73
C GLY A 126 -11.86 3.97 -3.57
N ASP A 127 -12.17 4.96 -4.41
CA ASP A 127 -13.35 4.91 -5.28
C ASP A 127 -13.23 3.81 -6.35
N LEU A 128 -12.03 3.69 -6.92
CA LEU A 128 -11.69 2.60 -7.84
C LEU A 128 -11.89 1.24 -7.18
N ILE A 129 -11.38 1.07 -5.95
CA ILE A 129 -11.52 -0.18 -5.19
C ILE A 129 -13.00 -0.48 -4.89
N ALA A 130 -13.76 0.49 -4.37
CA ALA A 130 -15.19 0.31 -4.09
C ALA A 130 -15.97 -0.09 -5.36
N ARG A 131 -15.67 0.54 -6.50
CA ARG A 131 -16.28 0.20 -7.79
C ARG A 131 -15.92 -1.22 -8.24
N LEU A 132 -14.65 -1.62 -8.12
CA LEU A 132 -14.22 -2.98 -8.48
C LEU A 132 -14.90 -4.04 -7.60
N ILE A 133 -15.07 -3.74 -6.31
CA ILE A 133 -15.75 -4.63 -5.36
C ILE A 133 -17.23 -4.77 -5.72
N ASN A 134 -17.92 -3.66 -6.01
CA ASN A 134 -19.31 -3.69 -6.46
C ASN A 134 -19.48 -4.53 -7.73
N GLN A 135 -18.65 -4.30 -8.75
CA GLN A 135 -18.72 -5.03 -10.02
C GLN A 135 -18.47 -6.54 -9.85
N ARG A 136 -17.55 -6.93 -8.96
CA ARG A 136 -17.11 -8.32 -8.82
C ARG A 136 -17.94 -9.13 -7.83
N TYR A 137 -18.40 -8.51 -6.75
CA TYR A 137 -19.06 -9.19 -5.64
C TYR A 137 -20.52 -8.77 -5.43
N GLY A 138 -20.99 -7.74 -6.14
CA GLY A 138 -22.37 -7.24 -6.00
C GLY A 138 -22.64 -6.55 -4.67
N ILE A 139 -21.60 -6.13 -3.94
CA ILE A 139 -21.74 -5.35 -2.69
C ILE A 139 -22.12 -3.93 -3.06
N ASP A 140 -23.20 -3.41 -2.47
CA ASP A 140 -23.70 -2.07 -2.80
C ASP A 140 -22.68 -1.00 -2.42
N LYS A 141 -22.28 -0.18 -3.39
CA LYS A 141 -21.37 0.95 -3.16
C LYS A 141 -22.16 2.12 -2.57
N GLN A 142 -21.73 2.62 -1.42
CA GLN A 142 -22.27 3.81 -0.77
C GLN A 142 -21.15 4.73 -0.32
N TYR A 143 -21.40 6.03 -0.27
CA TYR A 143 -20.46 6.95 0.36
C TYR A 143 -20.75 7.02 1.86
N PRO A 144 -19.71 7.01 2.73
CA PRO A 144 -19.90 7.13 4.17
C PRO A 144 -20.73 8.35 4.59
N SER A 145 -20.67 9.45 3.84
CA SER A 145 -21.50 10.64 4.05
C SER A 145 -23.01 10.39 4.02
N ASP A 146 -23.43 9.37 3.28
CA ASP A 146 -24.84 9.03 3.09
C ASP A 146 -25.33 8.08 4.17
N VAL A 147 -24.42 7.53 4.99
CA VAL A 147 -24.68 6.53 6.02
C VAL A 147 -24.45 7.14 7.39
N LYS A 148 -25.54 7.53 8.05
CA LYS A 148 -25.52 8.08 9.42
C LYS A 148 -25.90 7.04 10.49
N VAL A 149 -26.67 6.03 10.09
CA VAL A 149 -27.15 4.98 10.98
C VAL A 149 -27.07 3.66 10.23
N LEU A 150 -26.50 2.64 10.87
CA LEU A 150 -26.52 1.26 10.38
C LEU A 150 -27.48 0.43 11.24
N PRO A 151 -28.60 -0.05 10.68
CA PRO A 151 -29.45 -1.07 11.29
C PRO A 151 -28.69 -2.32 11.80
N PRO A 152 -29.27 -3.11 12.71
CA PRO A 152 -28.61 -4.29 13.28
C PRO A 152 -28.18 -5.37 12.27
N ASP A 153 -28.85 -5.45 11.13
CA ASP A 153 -28.60 -6.37 10.01
C ASP A 153 -27.69 -5.78 8.92
N GLU A 154 -27.31 -4.50 9.02
CA GLU A 154 -26.47 -3.84 8.03
C GLU A 154 -25.01 -3.77 8.50
N ARG A 155 -24.08 -3.95 7.56
CA ARG A 155 -22.63 -3.85 7.78
C ARG A 155 -22.02 -2.95 6.74
N PHE A 156 -21.08 -2.11 7.17
CA PHE A 156 -20.34 -1.23 6.26
C PHE A 156 -18.86 -1.57 6.26
N ILE A 157 -18.30 -1.73 5.07
CA ILE A 157 -16.88 -1.97 4.86
C ILE A 157 -16.26 -0.74 4.19
N VAL A 158 -15.43 -0.02 4.92
CA VAL A 158 -14.59 1.04 4.36
C VAL A 158 -13.48 0.38 3.56
N VAL A 159 -13.32 0.73 2.29
CA VAL A 159 -12.38 0.06 1.38
C VAL A 159 -11.37 1.01 0.76
N ASP A 160 -10.10 0.58 0.70
CA ASP A 160 -9.01 1.32 0.04
C ASP A 160 -7.94 0.36 -0.50
N ASP A 161 -7.00 0.85 -1.31
CA ASP A 161 -5.90 0.05 -1.84
C ASP A 161 -4.84 -0.26 -0.78
N GLY A 162 -4.53 0.70 0.09
CA GLY A 162 -3.64 0.48 1.22
C GLY A 162 -3.70 1.54 2.30
N THR A 163 -3.11 1.23 3.45
CA THR A 163 -2.92 2.20 4.54
C THR A 163 -1.60 1.96 5.27
N TYR A 164 -0.85 3.04 5.54
CA TYR A 164 0.53 2.95 6.03
C TYR A 164 0.72 3.56 7.41
N THR A 165 0.41 4.84 7.56
CA THR A 165 0.38 5.51 8.87
C THR A 165 -0.96 5.34 9.60
N GLY A 166 -2.05 5.12 8.86
CA GLY A 166 -3.42 5.08 9.39
C GLY A 166 -4.03 6.45 9.66
N VAL A 167 -3.29 7.56 9.51
CA VAL A 167 -3.74 8.91 9.88
C VAL A 167 -4.91 9.38 9.03
N GLN A 168 -4.87 9.16 7.71
CA GLN A 168 -5.96 9.54 6.81
C GLN A 168 -7.26 8.81 7.16
N LEU A 169 -7.17 7.49 7.41
CA LEU A 169 -8.32 6.68 7.83
C LEU A 169 -8.81 7.09 9.22
N ALA A 170 -7.92 7.40 10.17
CA ALA A 170 -8.30 7.86 11.49
C ALA A 170 -9.04 9.20 11.41
N ASN A 171 -8.52 10.17 10.65
CA ASN A 171 -9.18 11.44 10.41
C ASN A 171 -10.55 11.27 9.75
N PHE A 172 -10.65 10.36 8.77
CA PHE A 172 -11.91 9.96 8.15
C PHE A 172 -12.89 9.40 9.19
N LEU A 173 -12.49 8.42 10.02
CA LEU A 173 -13.37 7.83 11.03
C LEU A 173 -13.81 8.86 12.08
N ARG A 174 -12.95 9.78 12.51
CA ARG A 174 -13.34 10.88 13.43
C ARG A 174 -14.38 11.80 12.82
N GLY A 175 -14.31 12.04 11.51
CA GLY A 175 -15.24 12.90 10.79
C GLY A 175 -16.53 12.19 10.39
N TRP A 176 -16.58 10.85 10.47
CA TRP A 176 -17.75 10.08 10.12
C TRP A 176 -18.67 10.02 11.35
N ASP A 177 -19.76 10.77 11.29
CA ASP A 177 -20.79 10.86 12.33
C ASP A 177 -21.63 9.57 12.42
N ILE A 178 -20.98 8.49 12.87
CA ILE A 178 -21.58 7.16 13.06
C ILE A 178 -21.14 6.56 14.38
N ASP A 179 -22.02 5.78 15.01
CA ASP A 179 -21.70 5.06 16.24
C ASP A 179 -20.98 3.73 15.96
N PHE A 180 -19.69 3.71 16.27
CA PHE A 180 -18.84 2.51 16.13
C PHE A 180 -19.00 1.49 17.28
N SER A 181 -19.71 1.81 18.37
CA SER A 181 -19.80 0.95 19.56
C SER A 181 -20.43 -0.42 19.28
N HIS A 182 -21.24 -0.53 18.23
CA HIS A 182 -21.94 -1.74 17.84
C HIS A 182 -21.14 -2.68 16.93
N GLY A 183 -19.90 -2.33 16.56
CA GLY A 183 -19.02 -3.20 15.77
C GLY A 183 -19.55 -3.52 14.36
N ARG A 184 -20.35 -2.63 13.77
CA ARG A 184 -20.99 -2.80 12.43
C ARG A 184 -20.16 -2.25 11.27
N VAL A 185 -19.03 -1.64 11.58
CA VAL A 185 -18.11 -1.03 10.61
C VAL A 185 -16.77 -1.74 10.68
N ALA A 186 -16.19 -2.05 9.54
CA ALA A 186 -14.84 -2.56 9.42
C ALA A 186 -14.10 -1.80 8.31
N ILE A 187 -12.78 -1.78 8.37
CA ILE A 187 -11.93 -1.33 7.28
C ILE A 187 -11.35 -2.56 6.58
N ALA A 188 -11.41 -2.61 5.25
CA ALA A 188 -10.76 -3.62 4.44
C ALA A 188 -9.81 -2.97 3.42
N VAL A 189 -8.53 -3.26 3.50
CA VAL A 189 -7.50 -2.75 2.56
C VAL A 189 -6.72 -3.88 1.92
N ALA A 190 -6.12 -3.64 0.75
CA ALA A 190 -5.33 -4.69 0.10
C ALA A 190 -4.01 -4.87 0.85
N MET A 191 -3.41 -3.76 1.26
CA MET A 191 -2.14 -3.73 2.01
C MET A 191 -2.25 -2.82 3.23
N ALA A 192 -1.83 -3.30 4.40
CA ALA A 192 -1.69 -2.47 5.59
C ALA A 192 -0.25 -2.51 6.09
N HIS A 193 0.31 -1.37 6.50
CA HIS A 193 1.53 -1.35 7.27
C HIS A 193 1.23 -1.54 8.76
N LYS A 194 2.14 -2.21 9.48
CA LYS A 194 2.00 -2.47 10.92
C LYS A 194 1.72 -1.21 11.75
N THR A 195 2.33 -0.08 11.40
CA THR A 195 2.08 1.22 12.07
C THR A 195 0.61 1.64 11.97
N ALA A 196 -0.02 1.54 10.80
CA ALA A 196 -1.44 1.82 10.64
C ALA A 196 -2.31 0.87 11.48
N CYS A 197 -1.98 -0.42 11.50
CA CYS A 197 -2.69 -1.41 12.31
C CYS A 197 -2.67 -1.05 13.79
N GLU A 198 -1.50 -0.69 14.33
CA GLU A 198 -1.34 -0.30 15.74
C GLU A 198 -2.06 1.01 16.04
N HIS A 199 -1.95 2.00 15.16
CA HIS A 199 -2.59 3.30 15.29
C HIS A 199 -4.12 3.18 15.32
N LEU A 200 -4.71 2.54 14.31
CA LEU A 200 -6.16 2.39 14.18
C LEU A 200 -6.74 1.47 15.27
N LYS A 201 -6.05 0.40 15.65
CA LYS A 201 -6.50 -0.47 16.76
C LYS A 201 -6.54 0.27 18.09
N LYS A 202 -5.57 1.15 18.34
CA LYS A 202 -5.51 1.96 19.57
C LYS A 202 -6.65 2.98 19.60
N GLU A 203 -6.95 3.59 18.46
CA GLU A 203 -7.88 4.70 18.39
C GLU A 203 -9.35 4.27 18.19
N PHE A 204 -9.57 3.26 17.36
CA PHE A 204 -10.90 2.72 17.02
C PHE A 204 -10.94 1.22 17.29
N PRO A 205 -10.89 0.79 18.57
CA PRO A 205 -10.82 -0.64 18.91
C PRO A 205 -12.04 -1.45 18.42
N ASN A 206 -13.18 -0.79 18.18
CA ASN A 206 -14.41 -1.42 17.67
C ASN A 206 -14.51 -1.44 16.14
N VAL A 207 -13.55 -0.85 15.43
CA VAL A 207 -13.48 -0.83 13.96
C VAL A 207 -12.26 -1.64 13.54
N PRO A 208 -12.42 -2.95 13.26
CA PRO A 208 -11.28 -3.78 12.89
C PRO A 208 -10.69 -3.32 11.54
N LEU A 209 -9.37 -3.17 11.50
CA LEU A 209 -8.61 -3.08 10.25
C LEU A 209 -8.29 -4.48 9.76
N ILE A 210 -8.78 -4.80 8.57
CA ILE A 210 -8.64 -6.09 7.91
C ILE A 210 -7.87 -5.86 6.62
N TYR A 211 -6.88 -6.72 6.35
CA TYR A 211 -5.95 -6.53 5.26
C TYR A 211 -5.66 -7.81 4.50
N GLY A 212 -5.36 -7.69 3.21
CA GLY A 212 -4.89 -8.80 2.38
C GLY A 212 -3.42 -9.13 2.63
N GLU A 213 -2.59 -8.10 2.75
CA GLU A 213 -1.15 -8.19 2.93
C GLU A 213 -0.69 -7.27 4.09
N LEU A 214 0.27 -7.73 4.88
CA LEU A 214 0.89 -6.96 5.95
C LEU A 214 2.29 -6.53 5.53
N LEU A 215 2.53 -5.22 5.52
CA LEU A 215 3.85 -4.63 5.37
C LEU A 215 4.43 -4.32 6.75
N THR A 216 5.69 -4.66 6.94
CA THR A 216 6.45 -4.43 8.18
C THR A 216 7.70 -3.59 7.90
N ALA A 217 8.24 -2.97 8.95
CA ALA A 217 9.35 -2.02 8.82
C ALA A 217 10.62 -2.62 8.21
N ASP A 218 10.84 -3.93 8.33
CA ASP A 218 11.96 -4.66 7.71
C ASP A 218 11.89 -4.70 6.17
N MET A 219 10.73 -4.40 5.59
CA MET A 219 10.50 -4.28 4.16
C MET A 219 10.58 -2.82 3.67
N CYS A 220 10.74 -1.85 4.57
CA CYS A 220 10.87 -0.44 4.23
C CYS A 220 12.33 -0.04 3.95
N PHE A 221 12.49 1.08 3.25
CA PHE A 221 13.76 1.54 2.70
C PHE A 221 14.88 1.66 3.73
N GLN A 222 14.60 2.20 4.92
CA GLN A 222 15.59 2.35 5.98
C GLN A 222 16.15 1.01 6.47
N SER A 223 15.28 0.05 6.80
CA SER A 223 15.71 -1.27 7.27
C SER A 223 16.40 -2.07 6.16
N LEU A 224 15.92 -1.96 4.93
CA LEU A 224 16.56 -2.58 3.77
C LEU A 224 17.95 -2.00 3.51
N SER A 225 18.12 -0.68 3.65
CA SER A 225 19.43 -0.02 3.51
C SER A 225 20.45 -0.58 4.50
N GLN A 226 20.04 -0.73 5.77
CA GLN A 226 20.87 -1.35 6.80
C GLN A 226 21.21 -2.81 6.45
N LYS A 227 20.21 -3.59 6.01
CA LYS A 227 20.40 -4.97 5.59
C LYS A 227 21.36 -5.10 4.40
N TRP A 228 21.33 -4.18 3.44
CA TRP A 228 22.24 -4.21 2.29
C TRP A 228 23.70 -4.01 2.72
N ILE A 229 23.95 -3.16 3.71
CA ILE A 229 25.27 -3.00 4.32
C ILE A 229 25.69 -4.31 5.02
N GLU A 230 24.85 -4.83 5.91
CA GLU A 230 25.14 -6.02 6.73
C GLU A 230 25.39 -7.29 5.89
N THR A 231 24.71 -7.40 4.75
CA THR A 231 24.82 -8.55 3.85
C THR A 231 25.90 -8.38 2.76
N GLY A 232 26.63 -7.26 2.77
CA GLY A 232 27.66 -6.96 1.76
C GLY A 232 27.10 -6.67 0.36
N GLN A 233 25.79 -6.45 0.23
CA GLN A 233 25.16 -5.99 -1.01
C GLN A 233 25.50 -4.52 -1.32
N TRP A 234 25.93 -3.77 -0.31
CA TRP A 234 26.41 -2.40 -0.41
C TRP A 234 27.87 -2.32 0.04
N SER A 235 28.73 -1.83 -0.85
CA SER A 235 30.20 -1.80 -0.66
C SER A 235 30.81 -0.41 -0.85
N TYR A 236 30.02 0.65 -0.69
CA TYR A 236 30.47 2.04 -0.84
C TYR A 236 30.64 2.70 0.52
N GLU A 237 31.48 3.74 0.58
CA GLU A 237 31.76 4.47 1.83
C GLU A 237 30.52 5.18 2.37
N LYS A 238 29.77 5.87 1.50
CA LYS A 238 28.48 6.47 1.86
C LYS A 238 27.43 5.39 2.04
N SER A 239 26.59 5.50 3.05
CA SER A 239 25.44 4.60 3.24
C SER A 239 24.40 4.76 2.12
N PRO A 240 23.54 3.75 1.87
CA PRO A 240 22.46 3.86 0.89
C PRO A 240 21.52 5.04 1.16
N LEU A 241 21.29 5.38 2.44
CA LEU A 241 20.46 6.51 2.86
C LEU A 241 21.11 7.85 2.51
N GLU A 242 22.41 8.01 2.76
CA GLU A 242 23.12 9.25 2.38
C GLU A 242 23.15 9.43 0.85
N VAL A 243 23.37 8.34 0.10
CA VAL A 243 23.30 8.39 -1.37
C VAL A 243 21.89 8.74 -1.84
N TYR A 244 20.85 8.19 -1.21
CA TYR A 244 19.47 8.54 -1.50
C TYR A 244 19.18 10.03 -1.25
N ASP A 245 19.60 10.54 -0.09
CA ASP A 245 19.41 11.94 0.31
C ASP A 245 20.15 12.90 -0.65
N ASP A 246 21.36 12.54 -1.09
CA ASP A 246 22.11 13.31 -2.08
C ASP A 246 21.36 13.36 -3.43
N VAL A 247 20.85 12.22 -3.91
CA VAL A 247 20.05 12.16 -5.15
C VAL A 247 18.76 12.95 -5.01
N HIS A 248 18.06 12.80 -3.89
CA HIS A 248 16.81 13.51 -3.59
C HIS A 248 17.02 15.02 -3.55
N LYS A 249 18.02 15.49 -2.80
CA LYS A 249 18.37 16.90 -2.66
C LYS A 249 18.76 17.53 -3.99
N ARG A 250 19.54 16.81 -4.82
CA ARG A 250 19.96 17.28 -6.16
C ARG A 250 18.78 17.49 -7.11
N ASN A 251 17.69 16.76 -6.91
CA ASN A 251 16.53 16.76 -7.81
C ASN A 251 15.35 17.61 -7.31
N GLN A 252 15.54 18.42 -6.27
CA GLN A 252 14.54 19.39 -5.81
C GLN A 252 14.37 20.57 -6.81
N PRO A 253 13.21 21.28 -6.81
CA PRO A 253 12.03 21.01 -6.00
C PRO A 253 11.12 19.96 -6.64
N PHE A 254 10.63 19.01 -5.85
CA PHE A 254 9.55 18.12 -6.29
C PHE A 254 8.18 18.79 -6.14
N ALA A 255 7.23 18.40 -7.01
CA ALA A 255 5.93 19.05 -7.10
C ALA A 255 5.09 18.93 -5.82
N ASN A 256 5.21 17.82 -5.07
CA ASN A 256 4.36 17.53 -3.91
C ASN A 256 5.08 17.66 -2.55
N GLY A 257 6.21 18.39 -2.49
CA GLY A 257 6.90 18.74 -1.24
C GLY A 257 8.27 18.10 -1.06
N ASN A 258 8.78 18.04 0.17
CA ASN A 258 10.17 17.66 0.51
C ASN A 258 10.29 16.38 1.37
N GLY A 259 9.25 15.55 1.42
CA GLY A 259 9.25 14.31 2.21
C GLY A 259 9.97 13.16 1.50
N GLY A 260 11.30 13.13 1.54
CA GLY A 260 12.11 12.11 0.84
C GLY A 260 11.70 10.67 1.15
N ASN A 261 11.42 10.35 2.41
CA ASN A 261 10.95 9.01 2.85
C ASN A 261 9.43 8.83 2.79
N GLY A 262 8.71 9.70 2.07
CA GLY A 262 7.26 9.66 2.00
C GLY A 262 6.56 10.14 3.27
N TYR A 263 5.22 10.15 3.22
CA TYR A 263 4.37 10.57 4.32
C TYR A 263 4.63 9.74 5.59
N GLY A 264 4.68 10.42 6.74
CA GLY A 264 4.94 9.79 8.03
C GLY A 264 6.32 9.14 8.18
N ASN A 265 7.25 9.38 7.24
CA ASN A 265 8.59 8.78 7.22
C ASN A 265 8.55 7.23 7.21
N ILE A 266 7.54 6.64 6.57
CA ILE A 266 7.40 5.19 6.45
C ILE A 266 8.48 4.61 5.53
N GLY A 267 8.84 5.32 4.46
CA GLY A 267 9.85 4.89 3.49
C GLY A 267 9.45 3.60 2.78
N ALA A 268 8.17 3.42 2.46
CA ALA A 268 7.72 2.21 1.79
C ALA A 268 8.37 2.08 0.39
N LEU A 269 8.64 0.84 -0.02
CA LEU A 269 9.03 0.51 -1.38
C LEU A 269 7.86 -0.18 -2.09
N VAL A 270 6.72 0.52 -2.16
CA VAL A 270 5.48 -0.03 -2.75
C VAL A 270 5.08 0.76 -3.98
N ALA A 271 4.54 0.06 -4.97
CA ALA A 271 3.88 0.67 -6.11
C ALA A 271 2.68 -0.19 -6.53
N PHE A 272 1.58 0.46 -6.85
CA PHE A 272 0.44 -0.18 -7.51
C PHE A 272 0.45 0.17 -8.99
N GLU A 273 -0.19 -0.66 -9.80
CA GLU A 273 -0.40 -0.38 -11.22
C GLU A 273 -1.08 0.96 -11.47
N HIS A 274 -2.01 1.36 -10.60
CA HIS A 274 -2.76 2.61 -10.70
C HIS A 274 -2.11 3.80 -9.98
N GLY A 275 -0.94 3.62 -9.35
CA GLY A 275 -0.22 4.71 -8.69
C GLY A 275 0.65 4.27 -7.53
N VAL A 276 1.42 5.21 -7.00
CA VAL A 276 2.31 4.99 -5.85
C VAL A 276 1.77 5.75 -4.62
N PRO A 277 1.69 5.08 -3.46
CA PRO A 277 1.30 5.73 -2.21
C PRO A 277 2.28 6.83 -1.79
N ASP A 278 1.77 7.90 -1.21
CA ASP A 278 2.59 9.02 -0.67
C ASP A 278 3.55 8.55 0.43
N ASP A 279 3.24 7.47 1.13
CA ASP A 279 4.07 6.86 2.17
C ASP A 279 5.31 6.12 1.59
N SER A 280 5.40 5.98 0.26
CA SER A 280 6.56 5.43 -0.42
C SER A 280 7.63 6.50 -0.67
N ILE A 281 8.88 6.07 -0.84
CA ILE A 281 10.00 6.99 -1.11
C ILE A 281 9.69 7.88 -2.32
N GLN A 282 9.99 9.18 -2.19
CA GLN A 282 9.50 10.21 -3.12
C GLN A 282 9.99 10.03 -4.56
N LEU A 283 11.22 9.50 -4.75
CA LEU A 283 11.81 9.25 -6.07
C LEU A 283 11.01 8.26 -6.94
N LEU A 284 10.11 7.45 -6.34
CA LEU A 284 9.27 6.51 -7.08
C LEU A 284 8.12 7.19 -7.81
N TRP A 285 7.64 8.34 -7.33
CA TRP A 285 6.31 8.84 -7.69
C TRP A 285 6.21 10.34 -7.94
N ASP A 286 7.10 11.15 -7.35
CA ASP A 286 7.04 12.58 -7.53
C ASP A 286 7.88 13.04 -8.74
N VAL A 287 7.51 14.19 -9.28
CA VAL A 287 8.14 14.80 -10.45
C VAL A 287 8.85 16.09 -10.06
N SER A 288 9.99 16.34 -10.71
CA SER A 288 10.69 17.62 -10.64
C SER A 288 11.20 17.99 -12.04
N PRO A 289 11.72 19.21 -12.25
CA PRO A 289 12.30 19.60 -13.54
C PRO A 289 13.42 18.66 -14.02
N SER A 290 14.11 17.98 -13.10
CA SER A 290 15.23 17.07 -13.39
C SER A 290 14.94 15.60 -13.09
N TRP A 291 13.75 15.27 -12.58
CA TRP A 291 13.39 13.90 -12.18
C TRP A 291 12.06 13.45 -12.75
N LYS A 292 12.08 12.28 -13.39
CA LYS A 292 10.90 11.55 -13.83
C LYS A 292 10.67 10.34 -12.90
N PRO A 293 9.47 10.17 -12.34
CA PRO A 293 9.19 9.08 -11.39
C PRO A 293 9.27 7.71 -12.04
N LEU A 294 9.28 6.63 -11.25
CA LEU A 294 9.21 5.27 -11.79
C LEU A 294 7.81 4.97 -12.34
N VAL A 295 6.78 5.36 -11.59
CA VAL A 295 5.37 5.18 -11.91
C VAL A 295 4.69 6.55 -11.85
N GLU A 296 3.91 6.87 -12.88
CA GLU A 296 3.18 8.14 -12.96
C GLU A 296 1.88 8.05 -12.13
N ARG A 297 1.47 9.18 -11.55
CA ARG A 297 0.23 9.34 -10.76
C ARG A 297 -0.97 9.72 -11.63
#